data_AF-A0A1V5Y1T1-F1
#
_entry.id   AF-A0A1V5Y1T1-F1
#
_cell.length_a   1.000
_cell.length_b   1.000
_cell.length_c   1.000
_cell.angle_alpha   90.00
_cell.angle_beta   90.00
_cell.angle_gamma   90.00
#
_symmetry.space_group_name_H-M   'P 1'
#
loop_
_entity.id
_entity.type
_entity.pdbx_description
1 polymer ?
#
loop_
_entity_poly.entity_id
_entity_poly.type
_entity_poly.pdbx_seq_one_letter_code
_entity_poly.pdbx_strand_id
1 'polypeptide(L)'
;MESAHLENNITHKKNAAKNVLDYTWRILLFFLIFIPAVFIQNKQLNIIRKKPRIYRQSLYLPSGKNIRLISIGYDRFMADFIWLRAIQAFGGHWESDRNYQSIYHLFDVITDLDPGFIEAYTFGNLVMGDEGGHQRLGLELINKGIIKNPTNYLLPYWGGYAAFWQMDDPVLAKYYYTRALKARDVPNFVSRILTYMELKSGRYQVAFEKYLRDWLEGIDNQDDIVIGIASERILDVIDEWQRYIITQAAKKYVVETGKNPSDIADLAKAGVIEPYTMIDTQILLAKIRQYSAQPGKMMNHYQEILDACIRENATSLPKHPRGLWYFFNPSLNPENTGYVVDMVRYLESMQNLLSAVRKRIWTFYKEKGRHPYDLSEIYKDSFKIPEPFGGKWIYSPYDGAFYSSVMPAY
;
A
#
# COMPACT_ATOMS: atom_id res chain seq x y z
N MET A 1 -1.94 -16.55 90.40
CA MET A 1 -1.50 -16.16 89.03
C MET A 1 -2.28 -16.89 87.93
N GLU A 2 -2.93 -18.03 88.19
CA GLU A 2 -3.62 -18.82 87.16
C GLU A 2 -5.00 -18.28 86.74
N SER A 3 -5.73 -17.59 87.64
CA SER A 3 -7.04 -16.98 87.36
C SER A 3 -6.98 -15.79 86.39
N ALA A 4 -5.96 -14.93 86.50
CA ALA A 4 -5.79 -13.77 85.63
C ALA A 4 -5.42 -14.15 84.17
N HIS A 5 -4.76 -15.30 83.97
CA HIS A 5 -4.44 -15.80 82.63
C HIS A 5 -5.67 -16.42 81.92
N LEU A 6 -6.57 -17.07 82.66
CA LEU A 6 -7.83 -17.60 82.11
C LEU A 6 -8.80 -16.48 81.69
N GLU A 7 -8.90 -15.41 82.48
CA GLU A 7 -9.81 -14.29 82.20
C GLU A 7 -9.38 -13.46 80.98
N ASN A 8 -8.07 -13.27 80.79
CA ASN A 8 -7.50 -12.62 79.59
C ASN A 8 -7.69 -13.43 78.31
N ASN A 9 -7.67 -14.77 78.40
CA ASN A 9 -7.83 -15.64 77.24
C ASN A 9 -9.30 -15.71 76.76
N ILE A 10 -10.26 -15.62 77.69
CA ILE A 10 -11.70 -15.56 77.38
C ILE A 10 -12.08 -14.20 76.75
N THR A 11 -11.52 -13.09 77.24
CA THR A 11 -11.74 -11.76 76.65
C THR A 11 -11.09 -11.62 75.27
N HIS A 12 -9.90 -12.18 75.05
CA HIS A 12 -9.29 -12.22 73.72
C HIS A 12 -10.12 -13.04 72.71
N LYS A 13 -10.63 -14.21 73.10
CA LYS A 13 -11.51 -15.03 72.24
C LYS A 13 -12.85 -14.34 71.93
N LYS A 14 -13.45 -13.65 72.90
CA LYS A 14 -14.70 -12.87 72.68
C LYS A 14 -14.48 -11.69 71.72
N ASN A 15 -13.38 -10.97 71.85
CA ASN A 15 -13.05 -9.86 70.95
C ASN A 15 -12.71 -10.34 69.54
N ALA A 16 -11.99 -11.47 69.40
CA ALA A 16 -11.75 -12.10 68.11
C ALA A 16 -13.06 -12.58 67.44
N ALA A 17 -13.96 -13.23 68.19
CA ALA A 17 -15.26 -13.65 67.68
C ALA A 17 -16.15 -12.47 67.26
N LYS A 18 -16.12 -11.37 68.02
CA LYS A 18 -16.87 -10.14 67.69
C LYS A 18 -16.31 -9.46 66.43
N ASN A 19 -14.99 -9.44 66.25
CA ASN A 19 -14.36 -8.91 65.04
C ASN A 19 -14.66 -9.79 63.81
N VAL A 20 -14.58 -11.12 63.95
CA VAL A 20 -14.96 -12.03 62.86
C VAL A 20 -16.43 -11.85 62.48
N LEU A 21 -17.33 -11.70 63.47
CA LEU A 21 -18.73 -11.40 63.22
C LEU A 21 -18.91 -10.03 62.52
N ASP A 22 -18.10 -9.02 62.86
CA ASP A 22 -18.15 -7.68 62.25
C ASP A 22 -17.69 -7.65 60.78
N TYR A 23 -16.71 -8.48 60.42
CA TYR A 23 -16.28 -8.60 59.02
C TYR A 23 -17.23 -9.47 58.20
N THR A 24 -17.82 -10.52 58.77
CA THR A 24 -18.71 -11.42 58.01
C THR A 24 -19.99 -10.73 57.57
N TRP A 25 -20.62 -9.89 58.40
CA TRP A 25 -21.81 -9.17 57.96
C TRP A 25 -21.50 -8.13 56.89
N ARG A 26 -20.35 -7.45 56.93
CA ARG A 26 -19.92 -6.49 55.89
C ARG A 26 -19.65 -7.19 54.56
N ILE A 27 -19.02 -8.36 54.59
CA ILE A 27 -18.79 -9.19 53.39
C ILE A 27 -20.14 -9.66 52.83
N LEU A 28 -21.06 -10.12 53.68
CA LEU A 28 -22.41 -10.51 53.25
C LEU A 28 -23.17 -9.33 52.65
N LEU A 29 -23.07 -8.14 53.23
CA LEU A 29 -23.71 -6.92 52.72
C LEU A 29 -23.09 -6.48 51.39
N PHE A 30 -21.77 -6.61 51.23
CA PHE A 30 -21.09 -6.40 49.95
C PHE A 30 -21.63 -7.35 48.87
N PHE A 31 -21.70 -8.66 49.14
CA PHE A 31 -22.26 -9.61 48.18
C PHE A 31 -23.76 -9.39 47.92
N LEU A 32 -24.53 -9.00 48.93
CA LEU A 32 -25.96 -8.65 48.81
C LEU A 32 -26.18 -7.48 47.85
N ILE A 33 -25.26 -6.52 47.77
CA ILE A 33 -25.34 -5.37 46.86
C ILE A 33 -24.71 -5.70 45.50
N PHE A 34 -23.57 -6.39 45.51
CA PHE A 34 -22.75 -6.61 44.33
C PHE A 34 -23.38 -7.63 43.37
N ILE A 35 -23.97 -8.71 43.89
CA ILE A 35 -24.58 -9.75 43.05
C ILE A 35 -25.79 -9.21 42.26
N PRO A 36 -26.75 -8.49 42.87
CA PRO A 36 -27.83 -7.86 42.11
C PRO A 36 -27.32 -6.82 41.12
N ALA A 37 -26.31 -6.02 41.47
CA ALA A 37 -25.72 -5.04 40.56
C ALA A 37 -25.12 -5.72 39.31
N VAL A 38 -24.36 -6.80 39.49
CA VAL A 38 -23.82 -7.61 38.39
C VAL A 38 -24.95 -8.26 37.59
N PHE A 39 -26.00 -8.75 38.24
CA PHE A 39 -27.14 -9.38 37.56
C PHE A 39 -27.95 -8.36 36.73
N ILE A 40 -28.20 -7.16 37.28
CA ILE A 40 -28.84 -6.04 36.58
C ILE A 40 -27.97 -5.61 35.40
N GLN A 41 -26.66 -5.46 35.60
CA GLN A 41 -25.72 -5.10 34.54
C GLN A 41 -25.72 -6.17 33.43
N ASN A 42 -25.67 -7.46 33.78
CA ASN A 42 -25.68 -8.55 32.81
C ASN A 42 -27.03 -8.63 32.05
N LYS A 43 -28.15 -8.38 32.74
CA LYS A 43 -29.47 -8.30 32.11
C LYS A 43 -29.55 -7.12 31.14
N GLN A 44 -29.03 -5.94 31.53
CA GLN A 44 -28.93 -4.77 30.65
C GLN A 44 -28.05 -5.06 29.43
N LEU A 45 -26.87 -5.66 29.62
CA LEU A 45 -25.97 -6.06 28.53
C LEU A 45 -26.62 -7.09 27.60
N ASN A 46 -27.40 -8.04 28.12
CA ASN A 46 -28.14 -9.00 27.33
C ASN A 46 -29.30 -8.35 26.54
N ILE A 47 -29.95 -7.34 27.09
CA ILE A 47 -30.97 -6.54 26.38
C ILE A 47 -30.31 -5.73 25.25
N ILE A 48 -29.14 -5.13 25.52
CA ILE A 48 -28.35 -4.38 24.53
C ILE A 48 -27.83 -5.32 23.42
N ARG A 49 -27.40 -6.54 23.76
CA ARG A 49 -26.96 -7.56 22.78
C ARG A 49 -28.08 -8.07 21.87
N LYS A 50 -29.33 -8.12 22.36
CA LYS A 50 -30.48 -8.67 21.62
C LYS A 50 -31.25 -7.64 20.80
N LYS A 51 -31.08 -6.33 21.06
CA LYS A 51 -31.63 -5.29 20.18
C LYS A 51 -30.70 -5.12 18.98
N PRO A 52 -31.19 -5.17 17.73
CA PRO A 52 -30.36 -4.77 16.60
C PRO A 52 -29.86 -3.35 16.86
N ARG A 53 -28.55 -3.14 16.67
CA ARG A 53 -27.92 -1.82 16.75
C ARG A 53 -28.40 -0.98 15.57
N ILE A 54 -29.64 -0.52 15.64
CA ILE A 54 -30.09 0.58 14.81
C ILE A 54 -29.40 1.81 15.41
N TYR A 55 -28.25 2.18 14.85
CA TYR A 55 -27.69 3.50 15.10
C TYR A 55 -28.78 4.52 14.78
N ARG A 56 -29.34 5.17 15.80
CA ARG A 56 -30.26 6.27 15.58
C ARG A 56 -29.41 7.41 15.04
N GLN A 57 -29.70 7.82 13.80
CA GLN A 57 -29.26 9.06 13.14
C GLN A 57 -29.65 10.35 13.92
N SER A 58 -29.88 10.31 15.24
CA SER A 58 -30.57 11.37 15.98
C SER A 58 -29.67 12.47 16.54
N LEU A 59 -28.41 12.58 16.11
CA LEU A 59 -27.58 13.73 16.48
C LEU A 59 -27.04 14.43 15.23
N TYR A 60 -27.94 15.16 14.57
CA TYR A 60 -27.51 16.36 13.86
C TYR A 60 -27.02 17.37 14.92
N LEU A 61 -25.71 17.46 15.07
CA LEU A 61 -25.12 18.49 15.90
C LEU A 61 -25.37 19.87 15.25
N PRO A 62 -25.58 20.93 16.04
CA PRO A 62 -25.39 22.30 15.57
C PRO A 62 -24.03 22.50 14.88
N SER A 63 -23.88 23.60 14.16
CA SER A 63 -22.58 24.00 13.58
C SER A 63 -21.48 24.10 14.65
N GLY A 64 -20.22 23.92 14.25
CA GLY A 64 -19.07 23.96 15.17
C GLY A 64 -19.00 25.25 16.01
N LYS A 65 -19.40 26.38 15.42
CA LYS A 65 -19.51 27.67 16.13
C LYS A 65 -20.51 27.62 17.30
N ASN A 66 -21.64 26.96 17.13
CA ASN A 66 -22.66 26.83 18.18
C ASN A 66 -22.23 25.86 19.27
N ILE A 67 -21.59 24.75 18.89
CA ILE A 67 -21.05 23.80 19.87
C ILE A 67 -19.93 24.43 20.69
N ARG A 68 -19.08 25.25 20.08
CA ARG A 68 -18.03 26.01 20.79
C ARG A 68 -18.62 26.91 21.88
N LEU A 69 -19.72 27.60 21.59
CA LEU A 69 -20.42 28.44 22.58
C LEU A 69 -20.94 27.61 23.77
N ILE A 70 -21.46 26.41 23.50
CA ILE A 70 -22.01 25.49 24.52
C ILE A 70 -20.88 24.76 25.28
N SER A 71 -19.67 24.70 24.73
CA SER A 71 -18.53 24.02 25.34
C SER A 71 -17.90 24.82 26.48
N ILE A 72 -18.25 26.11 26.64
CA ILE A 72 -17.81 27.01 27.74
C ILE A 72 -16.28 26.93 27.93
N GLY A 73 -15.52 26.95 26.83
CA GLY A 73 -14.05 26.92 26.85
C GLY A 73 -13.41 25.52 26.90
N TYR A 74 -14.19 24.45 27.03
CA TYR A 74 -13.72 23.05 26.99
C TYR A 74 -13.78 22.45 25.58
N ASP A 75 -13.41 23.24 24.56
CA ASP A 75 -13.58 22.88 23.14
C ASP A 75 -12.89 21.55 22.77
N ARG A 76 -11.66 21.32 23.25
CA ARG A 76 -10.92 20.07 22.98
C ARG A 76 -11.57 18.85 23.63
N PHE A 77 -12.01 18.99 24.89
CA PHE A 77 -12.73 17.91 25.57
C PHE A 77 -14.05 17.58 24.86
N MET A 78 -14.77 18.62 24.38
CA MET A 78 -15.97 18.40 23.57
C MET A 78 -15.64 17.73 22.24
N ALA A 79 -14.53 18.11 21.58
CA ALA A 79 -14.05 17.46 20.37
C ALA A 79 -13.77 15.97 20.61
N ASP A 80 -13.09 15.60 21.70
CA ASP A 80 -12.83 14.21 22.10
C ASP A 80 -14.13 13.43 22.33
N PHE A 81 -15.10 14.04 23.00
CA PHE A 81 -16.41 13.41 23.24
C PHE A 81 -17.17 13.14 21.93
N ILE A 82 -17.16 14.11 21.00
CA ILE A 82 -17.81 13.97 19.69
C ILE A 82 -17.03 12.95 18.83
N TRP A 83 -15.70 12.90 18.94
CA TRP A 83 -14.86 11.91 18.28
C TRP A 83 -15.23 10.47 18.66
N LEU A 84 -15.40 10.19 19.96
CA LEU A 84 -15.86 8.88 20.41
C LEU A 84 -17.23 8.51 19.82
N ARG A 85 -18.14 9.50 19.69
CA ARG A 85 -19.42 9.29 19.02
C ARG A 85 -19.27 9.04 17.51
N ALA A 86 -18.35 9.73 16.85
CA ALA A 86 -18.10 9.56 15.42
C ALA A 86 -17.56 8.15 15.11
N ILE A 87 -16.60 7.64 15.91
CA ILE A 87 -16.10 6.25 15.75
C ILE A 87 -17.23 5.23 15.98
N GLN A 88 -18.04 5.43 17.02
CA GLN A 88 -19.16 4.53 17.31
C GLN A 88 -20.21 4.55 16.19
N ALA A 89 -20.47 5.72 15.61
CA ALA A 89 -21.36 5.89 14.46
C ALA A 89 -20.82 5.13 13.25
N PHE A 90 -19.54 5.31 12.94
CA PHE A 90 -18.89 4.59 11.85
C PHE A 90 -18.99 3.07 12.01
N GLY A 91 -18.66 2.55 13.20
CA GLY A 91 -18.77 1.12 13.50
C GLY A 91 -20.20 0.57 13.41
N GLY A 92 -21.22 1.38 13.73
CA GLY A 92 -22.63 0.98 13.57
C GLY A 92 -23.09 0.95 12.10
N HIS A 93 -22.60 1.89 11.27
CA HIS A 93 -22.92 1.93 9.83
C HIS A 93 -22.15 0.88 9.02
N TRP A 94 -20.97 0.47 9.50
CA TRP A 94 -20.19 -0.62 8.90
C TRP A 94 -20.99 -1.93 8.75
N GLU A 95 -21.81 -2.27 9.76
CA GLU A 95 -22.60 -3.49 9.79
C GLU A 95 -23.99 -3.35 9.12
N SER A 96 -24.37 -2.15 8.66
CA SER A 96 -25.71 -1.87 8.16
C SER A 96 -25.73 -1.32 6.72
N ASP A 97 -25.82 0.00 6.54
CA ASP A 97 -26.13 0.64 5.25
C ASP A 97 -24.94 1.34 4.56
N ARG A 98 -23.77 1.42 5.24
CA ARG A 98 -22.58 2.17 4.80
C ARG A 98 -22.85 3.63 4.36
N ASN A 99 -23.95 4.23 4.82
CA ASN A 99 -24.26 5.62 4.51
C ASN A 99 -23.59 6.56 5.52
N TYR A 100 -22.37 6.99 5.21
CA TYR A 100 -21.54 7.79 6.11
C TYR A 100 -21.77 9.31 6.00
N GLN A 101 -22.66 9.77 5.10
CA GLN A 101 -22.85 11.21 4.87
C GLN A 101 -23.36 11.95 6.11
N SER A 102 -24.14 11.26 6.96
CA SER A 102 -24.58 11.80 8.26
C SER A 102 -23.45 11.93 9.29
N ILE A 103 -22.35 11.19 9.12
CA ILE A 103 -21.19 11.18 10.02
C ILE A 103 -20.20 12.30 9.67
N TYR A 104 -20.18 12.75 8.39
CA TYR A 104 -19.31 13.84 7.94
C TYR A 104 -19.37 15.08 8.84
N HIS A 105 -20.59 15.49 9.17
CA HIS A 105 -20.82 16.68 9.99
C HIS A 105 -20.18 16.58 11.38
N LEU A 106 -20.03 15.36 11.92
CA LEU A 106 -19.35 15.15 13.19
C LEU A 106 -17.85 15.48 13.05
N PHE A 107 -17.19 15.03 11.99
CA PHE A 107 -15.77 15.35 11.75
C PHE A 107 -15.56 16.83 11.45
N ASP A 108 -16.48 17.47 10.74
CA ASP A 108 -16.41 18.92 10.49
C ASP A 108 -16.52 19.72 11.81
N VAL A 109 -17.44 19.33 12.70
CA VAL A 109 -17.59 19.94 14.03
C VAL A 109 -16.37 19.67 14.93
N ILE A 110 -15.84 18.44 14.94
CA ILE A 110 -14.64 18.09 15.73
C ILE A 110 -13.47 18.98 15.30
N THR A 111 -13.24 19.10 13.99
CA THR A 111 -12.13 19.89 13.43
C THR A 111 -12.34 21.40 13.58
N ASP A 112 -13.59 21.86 13.70
CA ASP A 112 -13.91 23.22 14.09
C ASP A 112 -13.57 23.49 15.56
N LEU A 113 -13.81 22.54 16.47
CA LEU A 113 -13.54 22.69 17.90
C LEU A 113 -12.05 22.58 18.23
N ASP A 114 -11.40 21.54 17.70
CA ASP A 114 -9.97 21.32 17.81
C ASP A 114 -9.30 21.22 16.43
N PRO A 115 -8.85 22.36 15.86
CA PRO A 115 -8.20 22.36 14.57
C PRO A 115 -6.90 21.54 14.53
N GLY A 116 -6.27 21.27 15.68
CA GLY A 116 -5.04 20.49 15.78
C GLY A 116 -5.24 18.98 15.80
N PHE A 117 -6.49 18.50 15.82
CA PHE A 117 -6.81 17.08 15.91
C PHE A 117 -6.64 16.38 14.55
N ILE A 118 -5.39 16.06 14.20
CA ILE A 118 -5.01 15.51 12.89
C ILE A 118 -5.81 14.25 12.52
N GLU A 119 -6.02 13.36 13.49
CA GLU A 119 -6.73 12.10 13.32
C GLU A 119 -8.18 12.30 12.88
N ALA A 120 -8.84 13.37 13.33
CA ALA A 120 -10.21 13.68 12.90
C ALA A 120 -10.28 13.97 11.40
N TYR A 121 -9.27 14.62 10.83
CA TYR A 121 -9.18 14.88 9.39
C TYR A 121 -8.82 13.61 8.60
N THR A 122 -7.81 12.86 9.03
CA THR A 122 -7.33 11.68 8.29
C THR A 122 -8.31 10.52 8.36
N PHE A 123 -8.89 10.27 9.53
CA PHE A 123 -9.93 9.26 9.69
C PHE A 123 -11.24 9.70 9.03
N GLY A 124 -11.62 10.98 9.14
CA GLY A 124 -12.79 11.50 8.42
C GLY A 124 -12.64 11.36 6.90
N ASN A 125 -11.44 11.57 6.36
CA ASN A 125 -11.13 11.31 4.95
C ASN A 125 -11.31 9.84 4.58
N LEU A 126 -10.80 8.90 5.40
CA LEU A 126 -10.97 7.47 5.20
C LEU A 126 -12.46 7.08 5.20
N VAL A 127 -13.21 7.53 6.21
CA VAL A 127 -14.64 7.19 6.36
C VAL A 127 -15.46 7.72 5.18
N MET A 128 -15.20 8.94 4.74
CA MET A 128 -15.97 9.57 3.66
C MET A 128 -15.51 9.14 2.28
N GLY A 129 -14.21 9.09 2.06
CA GLY A 129 -13.58 8.75 0.78
C GLY A 129 -13.59 7.25 0.56
N ASP A 130 -12.73 6.54 1.28
CA ASP A 130 -12.49 5.10 1.09
C ASP A 130 -13.77 4.28 1.29
N GLU A 131 -14.46 4.50 2.41
CA GLU A 131 -15.61 3.67 2.78
C GLU A 131 -16.93 4.23 2.24
N GLY A 132 -17.06 5.56 2.15
CA GLY A 132 -18.27 6.24 1.70
C GLY A 132 -18.35 6.52 0.21
N GLY A 133 -17.26 6.36 -0.55
CA GLY A 133 -17.23 6.66 -1.98
C GLY A 133 -17.36 8.15 -2.30
N HIS A 134 -17.13 9.03 -1.32
CA HIS A 134 -17.22 10.48 -1.46
C HIS A 134 -15.83 11.14 -1.32
N GLN A 135 -14.89 10.75 -2.19
CA GLN A 135 -13.49 11.18 -2.14
C GLN A 135 -13.33 12.70 -2.10
N ARG A 136 -14.15 13.44 -2.85
CA ARG A 136 -14.11 14.91 -2.85
C ARG A 136 -14.46 15.51 -1.48
N LEU A 137 -15.45 14.96 -0.76
CA LEU A 137 -15.78 15.40 0.61
C LEU A 137 -14.64 15.06 1.58
N GLY A 138 -14.02 13.89 1.44
CA GLY A 138 -12.82 13.54 2.21
C GLY A 138 -11.69 14.56 1.98
N LEU A 139 -11.45 14.92 0.72
CA LEU A 139 -10.45 15.93 0.34
C LEU A 139 -10.78 17.34 0.83
N GLU A 140 -12.06 17.73 0.92
CA GLU A 140 -12.46 19.00 1.54
C GLU A 140 -12.03 19.07 3.00
N LEU A 141 -12.25 17.98 3.75
CA LEU A 141 -11.80 17.86 5.14
C LEU A 141 -10.27 17.90 5.22
N ILE A 142 -9.56 17.16 4.36
CA ILE A 142 -8.09 17.22 4.28
C ILE A 142 -7.61 18.65 3.99
N ASN A 143 -8.20 19.35 3.03
CA ASN A 143 -7.83 20.72 2.68
C ASN A 143 -8.05 21.69 3.85
N LYS A 144 -9.16 21.54 4.59
CA LYS A 144 -9.40 22.27 5.84
C LYS A 144 -8.27 22.01 6.84
N GLY A 145 -7.89 20.75 7.03
CA GLY A 145 -6.80 20.36 7.92
C GLY A 145 -5.46 20.96 7.50
N ILE A 146 -5.13 20.93 6.21
CA ILE A 146 -3.89 21.48 5.65
C ILE A 146 -3.78 22.99 5.90
N ILE A 147 -4.89 23.73 5.82
CA ILE A 147 -4.92 25.17 6.11
C ILE A 147 -4.66 25.43 7.60
N LYS A 148 -5.24 24.60 8.48
CA LYS A 148 -5.11 24.75 9.94
C LYS A 148 -3.78 24.21 10.48
N ASN A 149 -3.15 23.27 9.78
CA ASN A 149 -1.93 22.57 10.20
C ASN A 149 -0.90 22.54 9.05
N PRO A 150 -0.38 23.70 8.60
CA PRO A 150 0.41 23.80 7.37
C PRO A 150 1.78 23.09 7.43
N THR A 151 2.29 22.83 8.63
CA THR A 151 3.58 22.14 8.84
C THR A 151 3.45 20.63 8.89
N ASN A 152 2.22 20.09 8.98
CA ASN A 152 1.99 18.66 9.09
C ASN A 152 2.03 18.00 7.70
N TYR A 153 2.92 17.03 7.50
CA TYR A 153 3.04 16.31 6.23
C TYR A 153 1.94 15.25 6.00
N LEU A 154 1.32 14.75 7.08
CA LEU A 154 0.41 13.61 7.04
C LEU A 154 -0.90 13.96 6.32
N LEU A 155 -1.43 15.15 6.55
CA LEU A 155 -2.63 15.64 5.87
C LEU A 155 -2.47 15.72 4.34
N PRO A 156 -1.47 16.42 3.78
CA PRO A 156 -1.25 16.40 2.34
C PRO A 156 -0.84 15.01 1.84
N TYR A 157 -0.16 14.18 2.63
CA TYR A 157 0.09 12.78 2.27
C TYR A 157 -1.22 12.01 1.99
N TRP A 158 -2.21 12.08 2.88
CA TRP A 158 -3.50 11.42 2.69
C TRP A 158 -4.31 12.01 1.53
N GLY A 159 -4.23 13.32 1.31
CA GLY A 159 -4.82 13.94 0.12
C GLY A 159 -4.21 13.41 -1.18
N GLY A 160 -2.88 13.23 -1.20
CA GLY A 160 -2.17 12.64 -2.33
C GLY A 160 -2.55 11.18 -2.55
N TYR A 161 -2.72 10.42 -1.46
CA TYR A 161 -3.18 9.04 -1.53
C TYR A 161 -4.57 8.91 -2.16
N ALA A 162 -5.55 9.67 -1.64
CA ALA A 162 -6.90 9.65 -2.19
C ALA A 162 -6.92 10.05 -3.68
N ALA A 163 -6.18 11.10 -4.03
CA ALA A 163 -6.09 11.55 -5.43
C ALA A 163 -5.51 10.48 -6.37
N PHE A 164 -4.41 9.83 -6.00
CA PHE A 164 -3.73 8.87 -6.88
C PHE A 164 -4.45 7.53 -6.97
N TRP A 165 -4.75 6.90 -5.82
CA TRP A 165 -5.23 5.51 -5.82
C TRP A 165 -6.74 5.39 -5.94
N GLN A 166 -7.51 6.42 -5.59
CA GLN A 166 -8.97 6.33 -5.60
C GLN A 166 -9.63 7.15 -6.70
N MET A 167 -9.02 8.28 -7.06
CA MET A 167 -9.56 9.18 -8.07
C MET A 167 -8.87 9.06 -9.43
N ASP A 168 -7.76 8.32 -9.51
CA ASP A 168 -6.90 8.22 -10.71
C ASP A 168 -6.49 9.61 -11.25
N ASP A 169 -6.25 10.56 -10.33
CA ASP A 169 -5.84 11.94 -10.65
C ASP A 169 -4.36 12.17 -10.25
N PRO A 170 -3.41 11.84 -11.13
CA PRO A 170 -1.99 11.98 -10.83
C PRO A 170 -1.53 13.44 -10.72
N VAL A 171 -2.26 14.39 -11.31
CA VAL A 171 -1.94 15.82 -11.23
C VAL A 171 -2.24 16.33 -9.83
N LEU A 172 -3.44 16.01 -9.33
CA LEU A 172 -3.85 16.36 -7.98
C LEU A 172 -2.99 15.65 -6.92
N ALA A 173 -2.65 14.38 -7.16
CA ALA A 173 -1.74 13.65 -6.29
C ALA A 173 -0.38 14.35 -6.16
N LYS A 174 0.23 14.72 -7.30
CA LYS A 174 1.50 15.47 -7.30
C LYS A 174 1.40 16.77 -6.50
N TYR A 175 0.31 17.52 -6.65
CA TYR A 175 0.10 18.76 -5.88
C TYR A 175 0.20 18.51 -4.37
N TYR A 176 -0.52 17.49 -3.89
CA TYR A 176 -0.54 17.11 -2.49
C TYR A 176 0.82 16.60 -1.99
N TYR A 177 1.45 15.68 -2.72
CA TYR A 177 2.75 15.14 -2.32
C TYR A 177 3.87 16.19 -2.35
N THR A 178 3.86 17.09 -3.34
CA THR A 178 4.80 18.23 -3.38
C THR A 178 4.60 19.15 -2.17
N ARG A 179 3.35 19.31 -1.70
CA ARG A 179 3.07 20.05 -0.48
C ARG A 179 3.55 19.32 0.77
N ALA A 180 3.37 18.00 0.85
CA ALA A 180 3.88 17.19 1.95
C ALA A 180 5.40 17.30 2.09
N LEU A 181 6.14 17.33 0.97
CA LEU A 181 7.60 17.49 0.94
C LEU A 181 8.11 18.84 1.47
N LYS A 182 7.23 19.84 1.67
CA LYS A 182 7.61 21.13 2.26
C LYS A 182 7.67 21.10 3.79
N ALA A 183 7.14 20.06 4.44
CA ALA A 183 7.21 19.89 5.88
C ALA A 183 8.66 19.57 6.31
N ARG A 184 9.07 20.06 7.49
CA ARG A 184 10.45 19.90 7.99
C ARG A 184 10.77 18.46 8.40
N ASP A 185 9.76 17.71 8.82
CA ASP A 185 9.83 16.36 9.38
C ASP A 185 9.32 15.29 8.40
N VAL A 186 9.27 15.60 7.10
CA VAL A 186 8.76 14.68 6.09
C VAL A 186 9.67 13.44 5.97
N PRO A 187 9.12 12.22 6.09
CA PRO A 187 9.91 11.02 5.89
C PRO A 187 10.36 10.83 4.44
N ASN A 188 11.56 10.26 4.23
CA ASN A 188 12.15 10.01 2.90
C ASN A 188 11.27 9.15 1.97
N PHE A 189 10.33 8.35 2.51
CA PHE A 189 9.43 7.55 1.67
C PHE A 189 8.44 8.40 0.85
N VAL A 190 8.10 9.61 1.29
CA VAL A 190 7.16 10.50 0.58
C VAL A 190 7.73 10.91 -0.78
N SER A 191 9.03 11.20 -0.85
CA SER A 191 9.73 11.51 -2.11
C SER A 191 9.79 10.29 -3.04
N ARG A 192 9.98 9.09 -2.48
CA ARG A 192 9.95 7.83 -3.24
C ARG A 192 8.58 7.55 -3.83
N ILE A 193 7.50 7.83 -3.09
CA ILE A 193 6.13 7.73 -3.61
C ILE A 193 5.91 8.70 -4.76
N LEU A 194 6.33 9.97 -4.61
CA LEU A 194 6.22 10.94 -5.70
C LEU A 194 6.91 10.44 -6.97
N THR A 195 8.12 9.91 -6.85
CA THR A 195 8.86 9.33 -7.97
C THR A 195 8.11 8.15 -8.61
N TYR A 196 7.57 7.25 -7.79
CA TYR A 196 6.76 6.12 -8.25
C TYR A 196 5.50 6.56 -9.00
N MET A 197 4.82 7.60 -8.54
CA MET A 197 3.64 8.12 -9.22
C MET A 197 4.00 8.74 -10.58
N GLU A 198 5.10 9.49 -10.67
CA GLU A 198 5.55 10.04 -11.97
C GLU A 198 5.80 8.91 -12.98
N LEU A 199 6.41 7.79 -12.55
CA LEU A 199 6.57 6.57 -13.37
C LEU A 199 5.22 6.01 -13.83
N LYS A 200 4.27 5.84 -12.91
CA LYS A 200 2.94 5.32 -13.23
C LYS A 200 2.11 6.25 -14.10
N SER A 201 2.35 7.54 -14.03
CA SER A 201 1.64 8.57 -14.80
C SER A 201 2.26 8.81 -16.19
N GLY A 202 3.20 7.97 -16.62
CA GLY A 202 3.87 8.10 -17.91
C GLY A 202 4.94 9.18 -17.98
N ARG A 203 5.27 9.83 -16.85
CA ARG A 203 6.28 10.89 -16.77
C ARG A 203 7.66 10.32 -16.47
N TYR A 204 8.04 9.32 -17.26
CA TYR A 204 9.27 8.57 -17.12
C TYR A 204 10.53 9.44 -17.20
N GLN A 205 10.51 10.49 -18.02
CA GLN A 205 11.63 11.44 -18.13
C GLN A 205 11.97 12.10 -16.80
N VAL A 206 10.97 12.55 -16.03
CA VAL A 206 11.18 13.21 -14.73
C VAL A 206 11.81 12.23 -13.74
N ALA A 207 11.34 10.97 -13.72
CA ALA A 207 11.89 9.94 -12.87
C ALA A 207 13.32 9.56 -13.27
N PHE A 208 13.59 9.48 -14.58
CA PHE A 208 14.93 9.24 -15.13
C PHE A 208 15.90 10.35 -14.71
N GLU A 209 15.53 11.61 -14.94
CA GLU A 209 16.33 12.79 -14.57
C GLU A 209 16.63 12.86 -13.07
N LYS A 210 15.67 12.45 -12.23
CA LYS A 210 15.86 12.34 -10.78
C LYS A 210 16.90 11.27 -10.43
N TYR A 211 16.76 10.03 -10.92
CA TYR A 211 17.71 8.97 -10.57
C TYR A 211 19.10 9.20 -11.19
N LEU A 212 19.18 9.88 -12.34
CA LEU A 212 20.46 10.34 -12.88
C LEU A 212 21.16 11.31 -11.92
N ARG A 213 20.41 12.27 -11.37
CA ARG A 213 20.92 13.21 -10.37
C ARG A 213 21.40 12.49 -9.11
N ASP A 214 20.56 11.59 -8.58
CA ASP A 214 20.89 10.81 -7.38
C ASP A 214 22.16 9.96 -7.61
N TRP A 215 22.34 9.38 -8.81
CA TRP A 215 23.51 8.56 -9.13
C TRP A 215 24.79 9.41 -9.18
N LEU A 216 24.75 10.55 -9.88
CA LEU A 216 25.90 11.44 -9.97
C LEU A 216 26.26 12.07 -8.61
N GLU A 217 25.26 12.44 -7.81
CA GLU A 217 25.47 12.94 -6.44
C GLU A 217 26.06 11.85 -5.52
N GLY A 218 25.61 10.61 -5.67
CA GLY A 218 26.21 9.46 -4.98
C GLY A 218 27.69 9.27 -5.32
N ILE A 219 28.05 9.46 -6.59
CA ILE A 219 29.46 9.41 -7.05
C ILE A 219 30.28 10.55 -6.43
N ASP A 220 29.76 11.79 -6.45
CA ASP A 220 30.46 12.95 -5.87
C ASP A 220 30.72 12.77 -4.37
N ASN A 221 29.73 12.23 -3.66
CA ASN A 221 29.77 12.04 -2.22
C ASN A 221 30.42 10.71 -1.79
N GLN A 222 30.82 9.85 -2.73
CA GLN A 222 31.34 8.50 -2.47
C GLN A 222 30.38 7.64 -1.63
N ASP A 223 29.07 7.76 -1.89
CA ASP A 223 28.02 7.01 -1.20
C ASP A 223 27.63 5.78 -2.03
N ASP A 224 28.28 4.65 -1.75
CA ASP A 224 28.06 3.38 -2.46
C ASP A 224 26.60 2.89 -2.38
N ILE A 225 25.88 3.22 -1.30
CA ILE A 225 24.47 2.82 -1.13
C ILE A 225 23.60 3.61 -2.10
N VAL A 226 23.79 4.93 -2.16
CA VAL A 226 23.07 5.80 -3.11
C VAL A 226 23.41 5.42 -4.54
N ILE A 227 24.68 5.16 -4.85
CA ILE A 227 25.12 4.68 -6.16
C ILE A 227 24.40 3.37 -6.53
N GLY A 228 24.41 2.38 -5.63
CA GLY A 228 23.76 1.08 -5.88
C GLY A 228 22.25 1.21 -6.12
N ILE A 229 21.56 2.02 -5.30
CA ILE A 229 20.12 2.24 -5.45
C ILE A 229 19.81 2.99 -6.74
N ALA A 230 20.52 4.09 -7.01
CA ALA A 230 20.24 4.94 -8.16
C ALA A 230 20.55 4.24 -9.50
N SER A 231 21.66 3.49 -9.57
CA SER A 231 22.06 2.73 -10.76
C SER A 231 21.09 1.60 -11.12
N GLU A 232 20.51 0.90 -10.13
CA GLU A 232 19.45 -0.07 -10.40
C GLU A 232 18.14 0.63 -10.81
N ARG A 233 17.74 1.67 -10.06
CA ARG A 233 16.46 2.34 -10.29
C ARG A 233 16.39 3.04 -11.63
N ILE A 234 17.46 3.67 -12.08
CA ILE A 234 17.45 4.34 -13.39
C ILE A 234 17.23 3.33 -14.53
N LEU A 235 17.79 2.12 -14.43
CA LEU A 235 17.56 1.05 -15.42
C LEU A 235 16.13 0.53 -15.35
N ASP A 236 15.54 0.40 -14.16
CA ASP A 236 14.13 0.07 -13.99
C ASP A 236 13.21 1.13 -14.63
N VAL A 237 13.52 2.41 -14.44
CA VAL A 237 12.75 3.51 -15.04
C VAL A 237 12.80 3.46 -16.56
N ILE A 238 13.99 3.28 -17.13
CA ILE A 238 14.16 3.17 -18.59
C ILE A 238 13.35 1.96 -19.11
N ASP A 239 13.44 0.83 -18.43
CA ASP A 239 12.71 -0.39 -18.80
C ASP A 239 11.18 -0.20 -18.72
N GLU A 240 10.66 0.42 -17.67
CA GLU A 240 9.24 0.77 -17.54
C GLU A 240 8.77 1.72 -18.66
N TRP A 241 9.58 2.73 -18.99
CA TRP A 241 9.30 3.64 -20.09
C TRP A 241 9.22 2.91 -21.43
N GLN A 242 10.22 2.10 -21.73
CA GLN A 242 10.30 1.36 -22.98
C GLN A 242 9.14 0.36 -23.14
N ARG A 243 8.79 -0.36 -22.07
CA ARG A 243 7.60 -1.23 -22.07
C ARG A 243 6.33 -0.44 -22.34
N TYR A 244 6.16 0.74 -21.75
CA TYR A 244 5.01 1.58 -22.02
C TYR A 244 4.90 1.92 -23.52
N ILE A 245 6.00 2.34 -24.16
CA ILE A 245 6.03 2.64 -25.60
C ILE A 245 5.63 1.42 -26.43
N ILE A 246 6.22 0.25 -26.15
CA ILE A 246 5.91 -0.99 -26.88
C ILE A 246 4.44 -1.38 -26.66
N THR A 247 3.91 -1.23 -25.45
CA THR A 247 2.50 -1.51 -25.13
C THR A 247 1.55 -0.58 -25.90
N GLN A 248 1.84 0.72 -26.02
CA GLN A 248 1.02 1.63 -26.82
C GLN A 248 1.08 1.26 -28.31
N ALA A 249 2.27 0.94 -28.83
CA ALA A 249 2.42 0.47 -30.21
C ALA A 249 1.63 -0.82 -30.47
N ALA A 250 1.63 -1.77 -29.52
CA ALA A 250 0.85 -3.01 -29.62
C ALA A 250 -0.66 -2.76 -29.61
N LYS A 251 -1.16 -1.85 -28.77
CA LYS A 251 -2.58 -1.42 -28.80
C LYS A 251 -2.95 -0.88 -30.17
N LYS A 252 -2.13 0.02 -30.70
CA LYS A 252 -2.35 0.63 -32.02
C LYS A 252 -2.33 -0.42 -33.13
N TYR A 253 -1.40 -1.36 -33.09
CA TYR A 253 -1.36 -2.50 -34.01
C TYR A 253 -2.66 -3.30 -34.02
N VAL A 254 -3.22 -3.60 -32.85
CA VAL A 254 -4.49 -4.35 -32.74
C VAL A 254 -5.65 -3.55 -33.32
N VAL A 255 -5.70 -2.24 -33.06
CA VAL A 255 -6.73 -1.35 -33.63
C VAL A 255 -6.65 -1.29 -35.15
N GLU A 256 -5.43 -1.23 -35.72
CA GLU A 256 -5.24 -1.09 -37.17
C GLU A 256 -5.37 -2.42 -37.94
N THR A 257 -4.93 -3.53 -37.36
CA THR A 257 -4.88 -4.83 -38.06
C THR A 257 -5.98 -5.82 -37.65
N GLY A 258 -6.67 -5.56 -36.53
CA GLY A 258 -7.64 -6.47 -35.93
C GLY A 258 -7.04 -7.76 -35.35
N LYS A 259 -5.70 -7.87 -35.28
CA LYS A 259 -4.99 -9.05 -34.77
C LYS A 259 -3.89 -8.63 -33.80
N ASN A 260 -3.53 -9.54 -32.89
CA ASN A 260 -2.34 -9.39 -32.05
C ASN A 260 -1.07 -9.53 -32.92
N PRO A 261 0.01 -8.78 -32.62
CA PRO A 261 1.31 -9.01 -33.25
C PRO A 261 1.82 -10.43 -32.90
N SER A 262 2.55 -11.07 -33.79
CA SER A 262 3.15 -12.39 -33.49
C SER A 262 4.50 -12.22 -32.80
N ASP A 263 5.20 -11.15 -33.15
CA ASP A 263 6.46 -10.73 -32.55
C ASP A 263 6.50 -9.20 -32.41
N ILE A 264 7.32 -8.70 -31.48
CA ILE A 264 7.55 -7.26 -31.28
C ILE A 264 8.13 -6.63 -32.56
N ALA A 265 8.91 -7.36 -33.35
CA ALA A 265 9.41 -6.88 -34.64
C ALA A 265 8.29 -6.48 -35.62
N ASP A 266 7.08 -7.04 -35.47
CA ASP A 266 5.93 -6.67 -36.30
C ASP A 266 5.46 -5.24 -36.05
N LEU A 267 5.66 -4.73 -34.82
CA LEU A 267 5.31 -3.35 -34.47
C LEU A 267 6.16 -2.33 -35.24
N ALA A 268 7.46 -2.61 -35.36
CA ALA A 268 8.37 -1.76 -36.13
C ALA A 268 8.07 -1.83 -37.63
N LYS A 269 7.80 -3.04 -38.16
CA LYS A 269 7.45 -3.25 -39.58
C LYS A 269 6.14 -2.56 -39.96
N ALA A 270 5.15 -2.56 -39.07
CA ALA A 270 3.87 -1.92 -39.28
C ALA A 270 3.91 -0.38 -39.11
N GLY A 271 5.02 0.18 -38.60
CA GLY A 271 5.15 1.62 -38.40
C GLY A 271 4.23 2.19 -37.32
N VAL A 272 3.77 1.35 -36.38
CA VAL A 272 2.83 1.74 -35.31
C VAL A 272 3.52 2.38 -34.09
N ILE A 273 4.85 2.40 -34.08
CA ILE A 273 5.64 3.03 -33.01
C ILE A 273 5.62 4.53 -33.21
N GLU A 274 4.94 5.23 -32.31
CA GLU A 274 4.91 6.69 -32.31
C GLU A 274 6.26 7.28 -31.89
N PRO A 275 6.64 8.46 -32.41
CA PRO A 275 7.86 9.14 -32.01
C PRO A 275 7.92 9.31 -30.48
N TYR A 276 9.02 8.88 -29.87
CA TYR A 276 9.23 8.97 -28.43
C TYR A 276 10.63 9.44 -28.09
N THR A 277 10.80 9.96 -26.87
CA THR A 277 12.11 10.29 -26.31
C THR A 277 12.80 9.00 -25.86
N MET A 278 13.91 8.66 -26.51
CA MET A 278 14.68 7.45 -26.23
C MET A 278 15.91 7.79 -25.39
N ILE A 279 16.14 6.99 -24.34
CA ILE A 279 17.40 6.99 -23.59
C ILE A 279 18.32 5.91 -24.16
N ASP A 280 19.45 6.32 -24.73
CA ASP A 280 20.52 5.41 -25.12
C ASP A 280 21.30 4.95 -23.89
N THR A 281 20.95 3.75 -23.40
CA THR A 281 21.54 3.19 -22.18
C THR A 281 23.03 2.89 -22.34
N GLN A 282 23.51 2.56 -23.55
CA GLN A 282 24.93 2.28 -23.75
C GLN A 282 25.76 3.56 -23.62
N ILE A 283 25.28 4.66 -24.23
CA ILE A 283 25.92 5.97 -24.11
C ILE A 283 25.85 6.47 -22.66
N LEU A 284 24.68 6.34 -22.00
CA LEU A 284 24.51 6.70 -20.60
C LEU A 284 25.55 6.00 -19.71
N LEU A 285 25.63 4.66 -19.77
CA LEU A 285 26.57 3.89 -18.96
C LEU A 285 28.03 4.23 -19.28
N ALA A 286 28.36 4.52 -20.55
CA ALA A 286 29.70 4.96 -20.93
C ALA A 286 30.05 6.33 -20.32
N LYS A 287 29.11 7.29 -20.37
CA LYS A 287 29.28 8.62 -19.78
C LYS A 287 29.37 8.57 -18.26
N ILE A 288 28.56 7.75 -17.60
CA ILE A 288 28.68 7.54 -16.15
C ILE A 288 30.03 6.93 -15.79
N ARG A 289 30.51 5.92 -16.52
CA ARG A 289 31.86 5.36 -16.27
C ARG A 289 32.97 6.40 -16.43
N GLN A 290 32.89 7.25 -17.45
CA GLN A 290 33.83 8.35 -17.64
C GLN A 290 33.78 9.33 -16.46
N TYR A 291 32.58 9.69 -16.01
CA TYR A 291 32.37 10.57 -14.87
C TYR A 291 32.91 9.98 -13.56
N SER A 292 32.63 8.70 -13.28
CA SER A 292 33.14 8.01 -12.09
C SER A 292 34.66 7.92 -12.06
N ALA A 293 35.34 7.88 -13.21
CA ALA A 293 36.80 7.83 -13.29
C ALA A 293 37.46 9.17 -12.96
N GLN A 294 36.78 10.29 -13.21
CA GLN A 294 37.24 11.64 -12.89
C GLN A 294 36.07 12.46 -12.33
N PRO A 295 35.68 12.24 -11.06
CA PRO A 295 34.54 12.92 -10.47
C PRO A 295 34.74 14.43 -10.47
N GLY A 296 33.71 15.16 -10.91
CA GLY A 296 33.63 16.61 -10.86
C GLY A 296 32.53 17.05 -9.91
N LYS A 297 32.12 18.33 -9.95
CA LYS A 297 30.81 18.70 -9.39
C LYS A 297 29.73 18.25 -10.38
N MET A 298 28.77 17.44 -9.93
CA MET A 298 27.66 16.90 -10.74
C MET A 298 26.99 17.98 -11.59
N MET A 299 26.76 19.17 -11.01
CA MET A 299 26.10 20.28 -11.69
C MET A 299 26.80 20.73 -12.99
N ASN A 300 28.10 20.49 -13.12
CA ASN A 300 28.88 20.87 -14.30
C ASN A 300 28.75 19.85 -15.44
N HIS A 301 28.42 18.60 -15.14
CA HIS A 301 28.40 17.49 -16.10
C HIS A 301 27.00 16.95 -16.38
N TYR A 302 26.03 17.27 -15.52
CA TYR A 302 24.66 16.77 -15.60
C TYR A 302 24.04 16.96 -16.98
N GLN A 303 24.05 18.19 -17.51
CA GLN A 303 23.43 18.50 -18.80
C GLN A 303 24.15 17.83 -19.97
N GLU A 304 25.48 17.76 -19.91
CA GLU A 304 26.28 17.09 -20.96
C GLU A 304 25.95 15.60 -21.04
N ILE A 305 25.83 14.93 -19.88
CA ILE A 305 25.48 13.50 -19.81
C ILE A 305 24.05 13.28 -20.28
N LEU A 306 23.13 14.15 -19.86
CA LEU A 306 21.72 14.10 -20.24
C LEU A 306 21.56 14.23 -21.77
N ASP A 307 22.12 15.28 -22.37
CA ASP A 307 22.03 15.54 -23.81
C ASP A 307 22.70 14.46 -24.66
N ALA A 308 23.77 13.84 -24.14
CA ALA A 308 24.47 12.78 -24.86
C ALA A 308 23.63 11.49 -24.98
N CYS A 309 22.80 11.20 -23.97
CA CYS A 309 22.03 9.96 -23.92
C CYS A 309 20.59 10.09 -24.45
N ILE A 310 20.05 11.30 -24.60
CA ILE A 310 18.69 11.52 -25.11
C ILE A 310 18.68 11.57 -26.64
N ARG A 311 17.74 10.83 -27.24
CA ARG A 311 17.36 10.93 -28.65
C ARG A 311 15.88 11.25 -28.76
N GLU A 312 15.59 12.45 -29.25
CA GLU A 312 14.21 12.86 -29.51
C GLU A 312 13.67 12.24 -30.79
N ASN A 313 12.34 12.05 -30.83
CA ASN A 313 11.60 11.54 -31.99
C ASN A 313 12.11 10.18 -32.52
N ALA A 314 12.56 9.29 -31.63
CA ALA A 314 12.92 7.94 -32.02
C ALA A 314 11.67 7.17 -32.46
N THR A 315 11.78 6.44 -33.57
CA THR A 315 10.72 5.56 -34.11
C THR A 315 11.15 4.09 -34.17
N SER A 316 12.39 3.81 -33.80
CA SER A 316 12.93 2.45 -33.73
C SER A 316 12.32 1.68 -32.56
N LEU A 317 12.39 0.35 -32.63
CA LEU A 317 12.00 -0.47 -31.50
C LEU A 317 12.84 -0.17 -30.25
N PRO A 318 12.22 0.06 -29.08
CA PRO A 318 12.95 0.26 -27.83
C PRO A 318 13.85 -0.94 -27.48
N LYS A 319 15.08 -0.64 -27.04
CA LYS A 319 16.08 -1.65 -26.68
C LYS A 319 16.17 -1.81 -25.17
N HIS A 320 16.05 -3.03 -24.67
CA HIS A 320 16.13 -3.32 -23.24
C HIS A 320 17.38 -2.71 -22.59
N PRO A 321 17.27 -1.98 -21.46
CA PRO A 321 18.39 -1.23 -20.90
C PRO A 321 19.52 -2.11 -20.40
N ARG A 322 19.21 -3.35 -19.99
CA ARG A 322 20.19 -4.35 -19.55
C ARG A 322 20.76 -5.23 -20.69
N GLY A 323 20.49 -4.90 -21.96
CA GLY A 323 21.03 -5.65 -23.11
C GLY A 323 20.34 -7.00 -23.41
N LEU A 324 19.16 -7.22 -22.83
CA LEU A 324 18.30 -8.38 -23.12
C LEU A 324 17.31 -8.01 -24.25
N TRP A 325 16.22 -8.77 -24.37
CA TRP A 325 15.17 -8.49 -25.34
C TRP A 325 13.80 -8.40 -24.67
N TYR A 326 12.91 -7.64 -25.30
CA TYR A 326 11.49 -7.71 -25.06
C TYR A 326 10.89 -8.80 -25.94
N PHE A 327 9.84 -9.47 -25.48
CA PHE A 327 9.06 -10.38 -26.34
C PHE A 327 7.55 -10.24 -26.09
N PHE A 328 6.77 -10.64 -27.10
CA PHE A 328 5.32 -10.61 -27.06
C PHE A 328 4.78 -11.94 -26.51
N ASN A 329 3.93 -11.91 -25.48
CA ASN A 329 3.25 -13.11 -24.98
C ASN A 329 1.72 -12.89 -24.88
N PRO A 330 0.94 -13.42 -25.84
CA PRO A 330 -0.52 -13.27 -25.85
C PRO A 330 -1.23 -14.10 -24.76
N SER A 331 -0.56 -15.10 -24.17
CA SER A 331 -1.15 -16.03 -23.21
C SER A 331 -1.24 -15.47 -21.78
N LEU A 332 -0.57 -14.36 -21.49
CA LEU A 332 -0.49 -13.81 -20.12
C LEU A 332 -1.67 -12.93 -19.73
N ASN A 333 -2.41 -12.32 -20.68
CA ASN A 333 -3.67 -11.62 -20.37
C ASN A 333 -4.45 -11.21 -21.64
N PRO A 334 -5.67 -11.72 -21.90
CA PRO A 334 -6.49 -11.29 -23.03
C PRO A 334 -7.11 -9.89 -22.89
N GLU A 335 -7.32 -9.41 -21.65
CA GLU A 335 -8.17 -8.23 -21.40
C GLU A 335 -7.40 -6.94 -21.04
N ASN A 336 -6.11 -7.05 -20.77
CA ASN A 336 -5.30 -5.91 -20.38
C ASN A 336 -3.92 -6.02 -21.01
N THR A 337 -3.41 -4.93 -21.58
CA THR A 337 -2.29 -4.86 -22.51
C THR A 337 -0.91 -5.07 -21.88
N GLY A 338 -0.74 -6.13 -21.10
CA GLY A 338 0.50 -6.58 -20.48
C GLY A 338 1.29 -7.53 -21.39
N TYR A 339 1.38 -7.22 -22.68
CA TYR A 339 1.94 -8.14 -23.67
C TYR A 339 3.46 -8.10 -23.79
N VAL A 340 4.11 -7.08 -23.23
CA VAL A 340 5.55 -6.85 -23.34
C VAL A 340 6.23 -7.35 -22.08
N VAL A 341 6.87 -8.51 -22.22
CA VAL A 341 7.50 -9.19 -21.10
C VAL A 341 8.98 -8.82 -21.05
N ASP A 342 9.41 -8.36 -19.88
CA ASP A 342 10.84 -8.24 -19.53
C ASP A 342 11.37 -9.63 -19.18
N MET A 343 12.41 -10.04 -19.90
CA MET A 343 13.04 -11.35 -19.79
C MET A 343 13.56 -11.65 -18.37
N VAL A 344 14.06 -10.66 -17.63
CA VAL A 344 14.61 -10.87 -16.27
C VAL A 344 13.52 -11.30 -15.31
N ARG A 345 12.47 -10.49 -15.19
CA ARG A 345 11.32 -10.76 -14.30
C ARG A 345 10.64 -12.08 -14.65
N TYR A 346 10.67 -12.42 -15.94
CA TYR A 346 10.09 -13.65 -16.43
C TYR A 346 10.95 -14.89 -16.13
N LEU A 347 12.27 -14.81 -16.30
CA LEU A 347 13.19 -15.88 -15.90
C LEU A 347 13.09 -16.17 -14.40
N GLU A 348 12.99 -15.14 -13.55
CA GLU A 348 12.77 -15.31 -12.12
C GLU A 348 11.43 -16.02 -11.82
N SER A 349 10.34 -15.56 -12.45
CA SER A 349 9.02 -16.17 -12.30
C SER A 349 9.00 -17.63 -12.77
N MET A 350 9.69 -17.92 -13.88
CA MET A 350 9.86 -19.26 -14.43
C MET A 350 10.68 -20.15 -13.50
N GLN A 351 11.80 -19.66 -12.96
CA GLN A 351 12.62 -20.40 -12.00
C GLN A 351 11.84 -20.72 -10.72
N ASN A 352 11.05 -19.76 -10.23
CA ASN A 352 10.19 -19.96 -9.07
C ASN A 352 9.13 -21.03 -9.33
N LEU A 353 8.49 -20.99 -10.50
CA LEU A 353 7.51 -22.01 -10.92
C LEU A 353 8.18 -23.39 -11.04
N LEU A 354 9.29 -23.50 -11.77
CA LEU A 354 10.05 -24.74 -11.93
C LEU A 354 10.45 -25.32 -10.58
N SER A 355 10.99 -24.49 -9.69
CA SER A 355 11.38 -24.87 -8.33
C SER A 355 10.19 -25.37 -7.52
N ALA A 356 9.04 -24.68 -7.58
CA ALA A 356 7.83 -25.08 -6.87
C ALA A 356 7.28 -26.42 -7.39
N VAL A 357 7.23 -26.61 -8.72
CA VAL A 357 6.73 -27.84 -9.33
C VAL A 357 7.67 -29.01 -9.05
N ARG A 358 8.98 -28.85 -9.28
CA ARG A 358 10.01 -29.86 -8.99
C ARG A 358 9.99 -30.27 -7.51
N LYS A 359 9.80 -29.31 -6.60
CA LYS A 359 9.65 -29.59 -5.16
C LYS A 359 8.42 -30.46 -4.87
N ARG A 360 7.27 -30.19 -5.47
CA ARG A 360 6.06 -31.02 -5.28
C ARG A 360 6.23 -32.42 -5.87
N ILE A 361 6.87 -32.56 -7.03
CA ILE A 361 7.21 -33.86 -7.63
C ILE A 361 8.09 -34.67 -6.67
N TRP A 362 9.09 -34.01 -6.07
CA TRP A 362 9.97 -34.65 -5.11
C TRP A 362 9.27 -35.04 -3.80
N THR A 363 8.37 -34.19 -3.29
CA THR A 363 7.53 -34.54 -2.14
C THR A 363 6.65 -35.76 -2.43
N PHE A 364 5.99 -35.79 -3.59
CA PHE A 364 5.20 -36.94 -4.02
C PHE A 364 6.06 -38.22 -4.09
N TYR A 365 7.26 -38.13 -4.67
CA TYR A 365 8.20 -39.24 -4.72
C TYR A 365 8.55 -39.76 -3.33
N LYS A 366 8.82 -38.86 -2.37
CA LYS A 366 9.09 -39.25 -0.98
C LYS A 366 7.91 -39.96 -0.30
N GLU A 367 6.69 -39.54 -0.59
CA GLU A 367 5.49 -40.10 0.03
C GLU A 367 5.04 -41.42 -0.61
N LYS A 368 5.24 -41.57 -1.92
CA LYS A 368 4.72 -42.70 -2.71
C LYS A 368 5.78 -43.70 -3.16
N GLY A 369 7.07 -43.36 -2.99
CA GLY A 369 8.20 -44.17 -3.45
C GLY A 369 8.36 -44.24 -4.98
N ARG A 370 7.61 -43.42 -5.73
CA ARG A 370 7.65 -43.33 -7.20
C ARG A 370 7.33 -41.92 -7.67
N HIS A 371 7.78 -41.57 -8.88
CA HIS A 371 7.35 -40.34 -9.51
C HIS A 371 5.87 -40.43 -9.96
N PRO A 372 5.16 -39.28 -10.05
CA PRO A 372 3.85 -39.22 -10.68
C PRO A 372 3.91 -39.76 -12.12
N TYR A 373 2.89 -40.50 -12.56
CA TYR A 373 2.74 -40.82 -13.99
C TYR A 373 2.33 -39.59 -14.78
N ASP A 374 1.55 -38.72 -14.15
CA ASP A 374 1.08 -37.46 -14.71
C ASP A 374 1.02 -36.38 -13.62
N LEU A 375 1.17 -35.11 -14.01
CA LEU A 375 1.13 -33.99 -13.07
C LEU A 375 -0.24 -33.81 -12.41
N SER A 376 -1.31 -34.38 -12.97
CA SER A 376 -2.64 -34.40 -12.35
C SER A 376 -2.68 -35.12 -10.99
N GLU A 377 -1.73 -36.03 -10.72
CA GLU A 377 -1.62 -36.68 -9.41
C GLU A 377 -1.17 -35.69 -8.31
N ILE A 378 -0.54 -34.58 -8.69
CA ILE A 378 -0.08 -33.51 -7.80
C ILE A 378 -1.07 -32.34 -7.80
N TYR A 379 -1.54 -31.97 -8.98
CA TYR A 379 -2.46 -30.86 -9.19
C TYR A 379 -3.80 -31.47 -9.61
N LYS A 380 -4.76 -31.53 -8.68
CA LYS A 380 -6.08 -32.17 -8.87
C LYS A 380 -6.78 -31.74 -10.17
N ASP A 381 -6.49 -30.53 -10.65
CA ASP A 381 -6.81 -30.05 -12.00
C ASP A 381 -5.55 -30.10 -12.87
N SER A 382 -5.69 -30.49 -14.14
CA SER A 382 -4.59 -30.52 -15.10
C SER A 382 -3.73 -29.25 -15.02
N PHE A 383 -2.41 -29.41 -15.08
CA PHE A 383 -1.46 -28.29 -15.01
C PHE A 383 -1.70 -27.34 -16.20
N LYS A 384 -2.45 -26.26 -15.97
CA LYS A 384 -2.95 -25.34 -17.01
C LYS A 384 -2.10 -24.09 -17.19
N ILE A 385 -0.96 -23.99 -16.50
CA ILE A 385 -0.08 -22.83 -16.61
C ILE A 385 0.58 -22.88 -18.00
N PRO A 386 0.33 -21.92 -18.90
CA PRO A 386 0.91 -21.94 -20.23
C PRO A 386 2.44 -21.82 -20.17
N GLU A 387 3.13 -22.41 -21.15
CA GLU A 387 4.57 -22.23 -21.29
C GLU A 387 4.84 -20.81 -21.84
N PRO A 388 5.78 -20.09 -21.22
CA PRO A 388 5.96 -18.66 -21.46
C PRO A 388 6.46 -18.20 -22.82
N PHE A 389 7.19 -19.04 -23.52
CA PHE A 389 7.78 -18.71 -24.80
C PHE A 389 6.97 -19.35 -25.95
N GLY A 390 5.71 -19.71 -25.68
CA GLY A 390 4.83 -20.36 -26.65
C GLY A 390 5.12 -21.85 -26.87
N GLY A 391 5.97 -22.45 -26.03
CA GLY A 391 6.30 -23.86 -26.06
C GLY A 391 5.35 -24.73 -25.25
N LYS A 392 5.89 -25.83 -24.72
CA LYS A 392 5.17 -26.74 -23.82
C LYS A 392 6.02 -27.09 -22.61
N TRP A 393 5.36 -27.32 -21.48
CA TRP A 393 5.99 -27.95 -20.34
C TRP A 393 6.20 -29.43 -20.62
N ILE A 394 7.43 -29.90 -20.40
CA ILE A 394 7.82 -31.30 -20.57
C ILE A 394 8.01 -31.91 -19.20
N TYR A 395 7.31 -33.02 -18.95
CA TYR A 395 7.43 -33.83 -17.75
C TYR A 395 7.85 -35.25 -18.12
N SER A 396 8.82 -35.81 -17.41
CA SER A 396 9.25 -37.20 -17.54
C SER A 396 8.88 -37.98 -16.27
N PRO A 397 7.99 -38.99 -16.37
CA PRO A 397 7.62 -39.82 -15.22
C PRO A 397 8.73 -40.81 -14.80
N TYR A 398 9.77 -40.98 -15.61
CA TYR A 398 10.85 -41.93 -15.35
C TYR A 398 11.84 -41.41 -14.30
N ASP A 399 12.20 -40.14 -14.39
CA ASP A 399 13.20 -39.46 -13.55
C ASP A 399 12.62 -38.24 -12.82
N GLY A 400 11.33 -37.94 -13.02
CA GLY A 400 10.65 -36.80 -12.43
C GLY A 400 11.09 -35.46 -13.00
N ALA A 401 11.81 -35.44 -14.14
CA ALA A 401 12.29 -34.20 -14.75
C ALA A 401 11.11 -33.33 -15.22
N PHE A 402 11.19 -32.03 -14.94
CA PHE A 402 10.20 -31.05 -15.38
C PHE A 402 10.92 -29.79 -15.88
N TYR A 403 10.71 -29.42 -17.15
CA TYR A 403 11.41 -28.32 -17.82
C TYR A 403 10.59 -27.71 -18.98
N SER A 404 11.03 -26.54 -19.45
CA SER A 404 10.45 -25.88 -20.64
C SER A 404 11.02 -26.47 -21.93
N SER A 405 10.18 -26.69 -22.95
CA SER A 405 10.64 -27.09 -24.28
C SER A 405 11.48 -26.03 -25.00
N VAL A 406 11.38 -24.77 -24.59
CA VAL A 406 12.10 -23.64 -25.21
C VAL A 406 13.37 -23.32 -24.42
N MET A 407 13.34 -23.51 -23.11
CA MET A 407 14.51 -23.31 -22.22
C MET A 407 14.73 -24.55 -21.32
N PRO A 408 15.26 -25.66 -21.88
CA PRO A 408 15.43 -26.91 -21.14
C PRO A 408 16.56 -26.88 -20.10
N ALA A 409 17.51 -25.94 -20.22
CA ALA A 409 18.68 -25.84 -19.35
C ALA A 409 18.45 -25.06 -18.03
N TYR A 410 17.23 -24.55 -17.81
CA TYR A 410 16.86 -23.76 -16.63
C TYR A 410 15.99 -24.55 -15.64
#